data_AF-A0A6B1GA34-F1
#
_entry.id   AF-A0A6B1GA34-F1
#
_cell.length_a   1.000
_cell.length_b   1.000
_cell.length_c   1.000
_cell.angle_alpha   90.00
_cell.angle_beta   90.00
_cell.angle_gamma   90.00
#
_symmetry.space_group_name_H-M   'P 1'
#
loop_
_entity.id
_entity.type
_entity.pdbx_description
1 polymer ?
#
loop_
_entity_poly.entity_id
_entity_poly.type
_entity_poly.pdbx_seq_one_letter_code
_entity_poly.pdbx_strand_id
1 'polypeptide(L)'
;MPRSARTRQVSAAQVRAYVRKAQEFADAAASELDAERHIAATSLAIHAAINAADAVCGARVGRRAAGESHDQVVSLLTTAGTDGNAVAKDLRRLLPLKTQAEYEPEDIAHGVAAKAVERALRCVSVARVVAAGLD
;
A
#
# COMPACT_ATOMS: atom_id res chain seq x y z
N MET A 1 4.73 -26.77 -6.17
CA MET A 1 4.39 -25.58 -6.98
C MET A 1 3.84 -24.52 -6.05
N PRO A 2 4.45 -23.32 -5.90
CA PRO A 2 3.80 -22.24 -5.17
C PRO A 2 2.46 -21.96 -5.87
N ARG A 3 1.38 -21.91 -5.07
CA ARG A 3 0.02 -21.73 -5.58
C ARG A 3 -0.02 -20.39 -6.30
N SER A 4 -0.40 -20.39 -7.59
CA SER A 4 -0.49 -19.17 -8.39
C SER A 4 -1.37 -18.14 -7.67
N ALA A 5 -0.86 -16.92 -7.50
CA ALA A 5 -1.57 -15.86 -6.80
C ALA A 5 -2.90 -15.60 -7.50
N ARG A 6 -4.01 -15.59 -6.73
CA ARG A 6 -5.30 -15.18 -7.28
C ARG A 6 -5.20 -13.72 -7.66
N THR A 7 -5.47 -13.40 -8.92
CA THR A 7 -5.45 -12.02 -9.43
C THR A 7 -6.80 -11.61 -10.00
N ARG A 8 -7.04 -10.30 -10.08
CA ARG A 8 -8.22 -9.71 -10.73
C ARG A 8 -7.76 -8.63 -11.70
N GLN A 9 -8.43 -8.55 -12.85
CA GLN A 9 -8.18 -7.48 -13.83
C GLN A 9 -8.50 -6.11 -13.23
N VAL A 10 -7.77 -5.09 -13.67
CA VAL A 10 -7.93 -3.70 -13.22
C VAL A 10 -7.96 -2.80 -14.45
N SER A 11 -9.04 -2.03 -14.62
CA SER A 11 -9.16 -1.01 -15.66
C SER A 11 -8.45 0.30 -15.27
N ALA A 12 -8.19 1.19 -16.24
CA ALA A 12 -7.62 2.50 -15.96
C ALA A 12 -8.47 3.33 -14.98
N ALA A 13 -9.81 3.23 -15.08
CA ALA A 13 -10.73 3.87 -14.14
C ALA A 13 -10.56 3.32 -12.71
N GLN A 14 -10.35 2.00 -12.58
CA GLN A 14 -10.08 1.36 -11.29
C GLN A 14 -8.70 1.74 -10.75
N VAL A 15 -7.67 1.87 -11.59
CA VAL A 15 -6.37 2.41 -11.17
C VAL A 15 -6.54 3.80 -10.54
N ARG A 16 -7.23 4.71 -11.24
CA ARG A 16 -7.49 6.06 -10.70
C ARG A 16 -8.28 6.03 -9.39
N ALA A 17 -9.22 5.09 -9.24
CA ALA A 17 -9.95 4.90 -7.99
C ALA A 17 -9.04 4.40 -6.85
N TYR A 18 -8.12 3.47 -7.12
CA TYR A 18 -7.13 3.01 -6.14
C TYR A 18 -6.18 4.12 -5.71
N VAL A 19 -5.73 4.98 -6.64
CA VAL A 19 -4.91 6.15 -6.28
C VAL A 19 -5.66 7.11 -5.35
N ARG A 20 -6.94 7.41 -5.64
CA ARG A 20 -7.76 8.26 -4.75
C ARG A 20 -7.90 7.67 -3.35
N LYS A 21 -8.20 6.37 -3.26
CA LYS A 21 -8.25 5.67 -1.97
C LYS A 21 -6.91 5.70 -1.23
N ALA A 22 -5.81 5.47 -1.96
CA ALA A 22 -4.48 5.48 -1.38
C ALA A 22 -4.13 6.87 -0.80
N GLN A 23 -4.50 7.94 -1.51
CA GLN A 23 -4.32 9.31 -1.05
C GLN A 23 -5.19 9.60 0.19
N GLU A 24 -6.48 9.27 0.16
CA GLU A 24 -7.40 9.47 1.29
C GLU A 24 -6.89 8.79 2.57
N PHE A 25 -6.44 7.54 2.47
CA PHE A 25 -5.85 6.84 3.61
C PHE A 25 -4.53 7.46 4.08
N ALA A 26 -3.68 7.97 3.18
CA ALA A 26 -2.42 8.60 3.57
C ALA A 26 -2.65 9.95 4.26
N ASP A 27 -3.62 10.74 3.80
CA ASP A 27 -3.99 12.01 4.42
C ASP A 27 -4.57 11.78 5.83
N ALA A 28 -5.43 10.77 5.97
CA ALA A 28 -5.93 10.34 7.27
C ALA A 28 -4.79 9.83 8.18
N ALA A 29 -3.87 9.02 7.65
CA ALA A 29 -2.73 8.51 8.42
C ALA A 29 -1.84 9.63 8.97
N ALA A 30 -1.59 10.67 8.17
CA ALA A 30 -0.85 11.85 8.61
C ALA A 30 -1.60 12.62 9.70
N SER A 31 -2.90 12.82 9.52
CA SER A 31 -3.75 13.51 10.52
C SER A 31 -3.78 12.76 11.86
N GLU A 32 -3.84 11.43 11.83
CA GLU A 32 -3.82 10.60 13.04
C GLU A 32 -2.44 10.59 13.71
N LEU A 33 -1.36 10.71 12.93
CA LEU A 33 -0.02 10.85 13.49
C LEU A 33 0.11 12.18 14.24
N ASP A 34 -0.36 13.28 13.66
CA ASP A 34 -0.35 14.61 14.27
C ASP A 34 -1.21 14.67 15.54
N ALA A 35 -2.29 13.87 15.58
CA ALA A 35 -3.15 13.70 16.75
C ALA A 35 -2.60 12.71 17.80
N GLU A 36 -1.37 12.23 17.64
CA GLU A 36 -0.71 11.22 18.49
C GLU A 36 -1.45 9.86 18.58
N ARG A 37 -2.31 9.55 17.60
CA ARG A 37 -3.07 8.30 17.51
C ARG A 37 -2.31 7.27 16.67
N HIS A 38 -1.20 6.79 17.22
CA HIS A 38 -0.18 6.01 16.50
C HIS A 38 -0.66 4.67 15.92
N ILE A 39 -1.57 3.97 16.61
CA ILE A 39 -2.18 2.73 16.12
C ILE A 39 -3.00 3.00 14.85
N ALA A 40 -3.89 4.01 14.92
CA ALA A 40 -4.71 4.42 13.79
C ALA A 40 -3.86 4.90 12.61
N ALA A 41 -2.86 5.76 12.87
CA ALA A 41 -1.92 6.25 11.87
C ALA A 41 -1.21 5.09 11.14
N THR A 42 -0.77 4.08 11.88
CA THR A 42 -0.08 2.91 11.31
C THR A 42 -1.01 2.04 10.47
N SER A 43 -2.22 1.76 10.96
CA SER A 43 -3.23 0.99 10.22
C SER A 43 -3.62 1.68 8.90
N LEU A 44 -3.90 2.99 8.96
CA LEU A 44 -4.22 3.79 7.78
C LEU A 44 -3.06 3.85 6.78
N ALA A 45 -1.82 3.98 7.25
CA ALA A 45 -0.63 3.95 6.40
C ALA A 45 -0.47 2.62 5.64
N ILE A 46 -0.78 1.49 6.29
CA ILE A 46 -0.78 0.16 5.65
C ILE A 46 -1.84 0.11 4.55
N HIS A 47 -3.07 0.57 4.84
CA HIS A 47 -4.14 0.61 3.84
C HIS A 47 -3.82 1.52 2.66
N ALA A 48 -3.20 2.67 2.90
CA ALA A 48 -2.71 3.55 1.84
C ALA A 48 -1.71 2.82 0.92
N ALA A 49 -0.71 2.16 1.50
CA ALA A 49 0.31 1.44 0.74
C ALA A 49 -0.25 0.23 -0.04
N ILE A 50 -1.25 -0.48 0.50
CA ILE A 50 -1.93 -1.57 -0.21
C ILE A 50 -2.71 -1.04 -1.42
N ASN A 51 -3.46 0.06 -1.26
CA ASN A 51 -4.17 0.66 -2.39
C ASN A 51 -3.20 1.22 -3.45
N ALA A 52 -2.07 1.80 -3.02
CA ALA A 52 -1.01 2.21 -3.93
C ALA A 52 -0.41 1.02 -4.70
N ALA A 53 -0.23 -0.12 -4.04
CA ALA A 53 0.23 -1.35 -4.69
C ALA A 53 -0.75 -1.87 -5.75
N ASP A 54 -2.04 -1.87 -5.43
CA ASP A 54 -3.10 -2.24 -6.39
C ASP A 54 -3.14 -1.29 -7.59
N ALA A 55 -2.96 0.01 -7.36
CA ALA A 55 -2.85 1.01 -8.44
C ALA A 55 -1.64 0.75 -9.35
N VAL A 56 -0.46 0.54 -8.78
CA VAL A 56 0.78 0.28 -9.55
C VAL A 56 0.69 -1.03 -10.32
N CYS A 57 0.22 -2.12 -9.70
CA CYS A 57 0.00 -3.38 -10.40
C CYS A 57 -1.04 -3.21 -11.51
N GLY A 58 -2.14 -2.53 -11.24
CA GLY A 58 -3.16 -2.24 -12.25
C GLY A 58 -2.60 -1.44 -13.44
N ALA A 59 -1.80 -0.41 -13.20
CA ALA A 59 -1.23 0.45 -14.24
C ALA A 59 -0.17 -0.27 -15.09
N ARG A 60 0.68 -1.10 -14.48
CA ARG A 60 1.85 -1.71 -15.14
C ARG A 60 1.60 -3.12 -15.67
N VAL A 61 0.75 -3.90 -15.01
CA VAL A 61 0.49 -5.30 -15.37
C VAL A 61 -0.99 -5.63 -15.59
N GLY A 62 -1.89 -4.65 -15.49
CA GLY A 62 -3.32 -4.80 -15.80
C GLY A 62 -4.13 -5.61 -14.79
N ARG A 63 -3.54 -5.96 -13.65
CA ARG A 63 -4.15 -6.82 -12.63
C ARG A 63 -3.64 -6.49 -11.23
N ARG A 64 -4.42 -6.85 -10.21
CA ARG A 64 -4.03 -6.79 -8.80
C ARG A 64 -4.11 -8.15 -8.13
N ALA A 65 -3.49 -8.28 -6.97
CA ALA A 65 -3.70 -9.45 -6.11
C ALA A 65 -5.15 -9.45 -5.57
N ALA A 66 -5.72 -10.65 -5.40
CA ALA A 66 -7.08 -10.86 -4.92
C ALA A 66 -7.15 -11.83 -3.73
N GLY A 67 -6.00 -12.31 -3.25
CA GLY A 67 -5.87 -13.04 -2.00
C GLY A 67 -5.46 -12.13 -0.85
N GLU A 68 -5.60 -12.62 0.37
CA GLU A 68 -5.19 -11.94 1.61
C GLU A 68 -3.68 -12.08 1.88
N SER A 69 -2.98 -12.93 1.11
CA SER A 69 -1.55 -13.17 1.30
C SER A 69 -0.73 -11.95 0.88
N HIS A 70 -0.10 -11.35 1.88
CA HIS A 70 0.85 -10.24 1.73
C HIS A 70 2.00 -10.59 0.75
N ASP A 71 2.53 -11.81 0.80
CA ASP A 71 3.59 -12.28 -0.10
C ASP A 71 3.15 -12.30 -1.56
N GLN A 72 1.87 -12.57 -1.82
CA GLN A 72 1.32 -12.55 -3.18
C GLN A 72 1.28 -11.13 -3.74
N VAL A 73 0.91 -10.13 -2.92
CA VAL A 73 0.91 -8.71 -3.32
C VAL A 73 2.32 -8.26 -3.68
N VAL A 74 3.30 -8.55 -2.82
CA VAL A 74 4.70 -8.21 -3.03
C VAL A 74 5.26 -8.90 -4.28
N SER A 75 4.93 -10.18 -4.49
CA SER A 75 5.39 -10.93 -5.67
C SER A 75 4.82 -10.31 -6.96
N LEU A 76 3.52 -9.97 -6.99
CA LEU A 76 2.92 -9.32 -8.15
C LEU A 76 3.56 -7.95 -8.42
N LEU A 77 3.82 -7.15 -7.39
CA LEU A 77 4.50 -5.86 -7.52
C LEU A 77 5.87 -5.99 -8.20
N THR A 78 6.66 -7.01 -7.88
CA THR A 78 7.97 -7.17 -8.53
C THR A 78 7.88 -7.38 -10.05
N THR A 79 6.74 -7.87 -10.55
CA THR A 79 6.48 -7.98 -12.00
C THR A 79 6.13 -6.65 -12.67
N ALA A 80 5.82 -5.60 -11.89
CA ALA A 80 5.50 -4.24 -12.36
C ALA A 80 6.73 -3.35 -12.54
N GLY A 81 7.93 -3.93 -12.66
CA GLY A 81 9.16 -3.22 -12.99
C GLY A 81 9.64 -2.27 -11.88
N THR A 82 10.29 -1.16 -12.28
CA THR A 82 10.92 -0.20 -11.35
C THR A 82 9.91 0.38 -10.35
N ASP A 83 8.72 0.77 -10.80
CA ASP A 83 7.68 1.35 -9.94
C ASP A 83 7.17 0.32 -8.93
N GLY A 84 6.93 -0.90 -9.40
CA GLY A 84 6.53 -2.01 -8.55
C GLY A 84 7.56 -2.35 -7.48
N ASN A 85 8.84 -2.35 -7.84
CA ASN A 85 9.94 -2.58 -6.90
C ASN A 85 10.07 -1.46 -5.86
N ALA A 86 9.83 -0.20 -6.25
CA ALA A 86 9.82 0.93 -5.34
C ALA A 86 8.72 0.77 -4.26
N VAL A 87 7.49 0.45 -4.66
CA VAL A 87 6.38 0.21 -3.73
C VAL A 87 6.62 -1.05 -2.89
N ALA A 88 7.12 -2.14 -3.49
CA ALA A 88 7.38 -3.39 -2.78
C ALA A 88 8.40 -3.22 -1.64
N LYS A 89 9.41 -2.36 -1.82
CA LYS A 89 10.40 -2.06 -0.79
C LYS A 89 9.76 -1.51 0.49
N ASP A 90 8.85 -0.53 0.34
CA ASP A 90 8.18 0.11 1.47
C ASP A 90 7.06 -0.77 2.03
N LEU A 91 6.27 -1.42 1.16
CA LEU A 91 5.19 -2.31 1.57
C LEU A 91 5.70 -3.49 2.41
N ARG A 92 6.85 -4.11 2.06
CA ARG A 92 7.46 -5.19 2.87
C ARG A 92 7.77 -4.77 4.31
N ARG A 93 8.00 -3.48 4.57
CA ARG A 93 8.25 -2.95 5.92
C ARG A 93 6.98 -2.60 6.67
N LEU A 94 5.89 -2.34 5.95
CA LEU A 94 4.58 -2.00 6.51
C LEU A 94 3.77 -3.24 6.88
N LEU A 95 3.79 -4.28 6.05
CA LEU A 95 2.95 -5.47 6.25
C LEU A 95 3.14 -6.17 7.61
N PRO A 96 4.35 -6.30 8.17
CA PRO A 96 4.51 -6.87 9.52
C PRO A 96 3.84 -6.04 10.62
N LEU A 97 3.68 -4.73 10.42
CA LEU A 97 3.02 -3.84 11.39
C LEU A 97 1.51 -4.04 11.41
N LYS A 98 0.91 -4.68 10.40
CA LYS A 98 -0.54 -4.95 10.36
C LYS A 98 -0.96 -5.85 11.51
N THR A 99 -0.19 -6.90 11.78
CA THR A 99 -0.49 -7.81 12.89
C THR A 99 -0.47 -7.05 14.22
N GLN A 100 0.58 -6.25 14.43
CA GLN A 100 0.72 -5.43 15.64
C GLN A 100 -0.41 -4.41 15.79
N ALA A 101 -0.76 -3.70 14.71
CA ALA A 101 -1.79 -2.65 14.78
C ALA A 101 -3.23 -3.19 14.92
N GLU A 102 -3.50 -4.44 14.51
CA GLU A 102 -4.87 -4.98 14.45
C GLU A 102 -5.19 -6.02 15.53
N TYR A 103 -4.20 -6.78 16.00
CA TYR A 103 -4.45 -7.95 16.86
C TYR A 103 -3.71 -7.89 18.19
N GLU A 104 -2.58 -7.20 18.25
CA GLU A 104 -1.76 -7.16 19.45
C GLU A 104 -2.19 -6.02 20.38
N PRO A 105 -2.15 -6.22 21.71
CA PRO A 105 -2.55 -5.21 22.69
C PRO A 105 -1.48 -4.12 22.89
N GLU A 106 -0.24 -4.32 22.43
CA GLU A 106 0.85 -3.37 22.62
C GLU A 106 0.70 -2.09 21.79
N ASP A 107 1.05 -0.97 22.39
CA ASP A 107 1.12 0.32 21.70
C ASP A 107 2.14 0.34 20.56
N ILE A 108 1.93 1.27 19.63
CA ILE A 108 2.89 1.59 18.57
C ILE A 108 3.63 2.87 18.95
N ALA A 109 4.95 2.78 19.08
CA ALA A 109 5.78 3.94 19.35
C ALA A 109 5.68 5.00 18.23
N HIS A 110 5.68 6.29 18.59
CA HIS A 110 5.62 7.41 17.65
C HIS A 110 6.57 7.25 16.46
N GLY A 111 7.83 6.87 16.71
CA GLY A 111 8.83 6.70 15.64
C GLY A 111 8.49 5.59 14.63
N VAL A 112 7.79 4.54 15.08
CA VAL A 112 7.30 3.46 14.20
C VAL A 112 6.15 3.98 13.34
N ALA A 113 5.17 4.66 13.95
CA ALA A 113 4.04 5.25 13.25
C ALA A 113 4.48 6.30 12.22
N ALA A 114 5.40 7.20 12.61
CA ALA A 114 5.96 8.21 11.72
C ALA A 114 6.65 7.58 10.49
N LYS A 115 7.42 6.51 10.69
CA LYS A 115 8.03 5.76 9.59
C LYS A 115 7.00 5.02 8.74
N ALA A 116 5.90 4.55 9.32
CA ALA A 116 4.82 3.94 8.56
C ALA A 116 4.16 4.97 7.62
N VAL A 117 3.81 6.15 8.13
CA VAL A 117 3.23 7.25 7.34
C VAL A 117 4.18 7.70 6.22
N GLU A 118 5.48 7.90 6.54
CA GLU A 118 6.50 8.27 5.54
C GLU A 118 6.59 7.26 4.39
N ARG A 119 6.50 5.96 4.70
CA ARG A 119 6.50 4.87 3.71
C ARG A 119 5.23 4.89 2.85
N ALA A 120 4.08 5.06 3.48
CA ALA A 120 2.80 5.13 2.79
C ALA A 120 2.78 6.29 1.78
N LEU A 121 3.25 7.47 2.19
CA LEU A 121 3.34 8.65 1.33
C LEU A 121 4.23 8.41 0.10
N ARG A 122 5.36 7.70 0.26
CA ARG A 122 6.20 7.28 -0.88
C ARG A 122 5.48 6.34 -1.83
N CYS A 123 4.76 5.34 -1.31
CA CYS A 123 3.97 4.42 -2.13
C CYS A 123 2.90 5.18 -2.93
N VAL A 124 2.15 6.09 -2.27
CA VAL A 124 1.13 6.93 -2.91
C VAL A 124 1.74 7.83 -3.98
N SER A 125 2.93 8.40 -3.73
CA SER A 125 3.63 9.22 -4.72
C SER A 125 3.90 8.45 -6.01
N VAL A 126 4.44 7.23 -5.91
CA VAL A 126 4.66 6.35 -7.08
C VAL A 126 3.34 6.04 -7.79
N ALA A 127 2.30 5.69 -7.03
CA ALA A 127 0.97 5.37 -7.58
C ALA A 127 0.36 6.55 -8.37
N ARG A 128 0.53 7.79 -7.91
CA ARG A 128 0.10 8.99 -8.64
C ARG A 128 0.86 9.17 -9.95
N VAL A 129 2.19 9.02 -9.93
CA VAL A 129 3.04 9.16 -11.13
C VAL A 129 2.63 8.16 -12.21
N VAL A 130 2.42 6.88 -11.86
CA VAL A 130 2.04 5.87 -12.85
C VAL A 130 0.64 6.10 -13.41
N ALA A 131 -0.30 6.57 -12.59
CA ALA A 131 -1.68 6.81 -13.02
C ALA A 131 -1.82 8.05 -13.91
N ALA A 132 -0.94 9.04 -13.78
CA ALA A 132 -0.91 10.22 -14.65
C ALA A 132 -0.49 9.88 -16.09
N GLY A 133 0.18 8.74 -16.31
CA GLY A 133 0.54 8.24 -17.64
C GLY A 133 -0.49 7.30 -18.28
N LEU A 134 -1.69 7.19 -17.72
CA LEU A 134 -2.79 6.41 -18.30
C LEU A 134 -3.74 7.34 -19.04
N ASP A 135 -3.69 7.31 -20.37
CA ASP A 135 -4.66 7.96 -21.26
C ASP A 135 -6.09 7.41 -21.05
#